data_AF-A0AAU0MPK0-F1
#
_entry.id   AF-A0AAU0MPK0-F1
#
_cell.length_a   1.000
_cell.length_b   1.000
_cell.length_c   1.000
_cell.angle_alpha   90.00
_cell.angle_beta   90.00
_cell.angle_gamma   90.00
#
_symmetry.space_group_name_H-M   'P 1'
#
loop_
_entity.id
_entity.type
_entity.pdbx_description
1 polymer ?
#
loop_
_entity_poly.entity_id
_entity_poly.type
_entity_poly.pdbx_seq_one_letter_code
_entity_poly.pdbx_strand_id
1 'polypeptide(L)'
;MSDAAFQSFIVVGLLCLIGAIVFMAFQAWRWLDLQKDQEQQSLAGIGYELRLNLQRMINDVDAVARGTLEQTGALRRVSHPQLDAFLSKPGRTDRQTLSVIRMLYDDLSAHKLSIHAALAQGADTAGPVKSAVDAILTGLSTLYLWETHKGKPPCDAPSTRSWTVRDWMKAHDFEMRGLPYLHLRDAVIERLRRDGMTLTPKPLTCTASEYYAKRYDRKADPHAPFWTRKQKDEVEPETSEAA
;
A
#
# COMPACT_ATOMS: atom_id res chain seq x y z
N MET A 1 -0.33 61.43 37.28
CA MET A 1 -0.31 60.95 35.88
C MET A 1 -1.40 61.68 35.11
N SER A 2 -1.16 62.09 33.86
CA SER A 2 -2.21 62.65 33.01
C SER A 2 -3.14 61.55 32.50
N ASP A 3 -4.40 61.89 32.26
CA ASP A 3 -5.43 60.95 31.79
C ASP A 3 -5.03 60.27 30.46
N ALA A 4 -4.35 61.02 29.59
CA ALA A 4 -3.79 60.52 28.33
C ALA A 4 -2.72 59.42 28.53
N ALA A 5 -1.91 59.51 29.59
CA ALA A 5 -0.90 58.49 29.90
C ALA A 5 -1.55 57.19 30.39
N PHE A 6 -2.64 57.29 31.15
CA PHE A 6 -3.40 56.14 31.63
C PHE A 6 -4.14 55.43 30.49
N GLN A 7 -4.80 56.17 29.59
CA GLN A 7 -5.45 55.60 28.41
C GLN A 7 -4.45 54.93 27.46
N SER A 8 -3.28 55.54 27.24
CA SER A 8 -2.22 54.95 26.41
C SER A 8 -1.70 53.63 27.00
N PHE A 9 -1.54 53.56 28.32
CA PHE A 9 -1.14 52.33 29.01
C PHE A 9 -2.19 51.21 28.82
N ILE A 10 -3.48 51.52 28.93
CA ILE A 10 -4.56 50.54 28.71
C ILE A 10 -4.58 50.05 27.27
N VAL A 11 -4.49 50.94 26.28
CA VAL A 11 -4.53 50.56 24.86
C VAL A 11 -3.32 49.71 24.48
N VAL A 12 -2.11 50.12 24.90
CA VAL A 12 -0.89 49.34 24.65
C VAL A 12 -0.94 48.00 25.37
N GLY A 13 -1.39 47.97 26.63
CA GLY A 13 -1.57 46.74 27.40
C GLY A 13 -2.58 45.77 26.75
N LEU A 14 -3.71 46.29 26.25
CA LEU A 14 -4.72 45.51 25.55
C LEU A 14 -4.20 44.96 24.22
N LEU A 15 -3.47 45.77 23.45
CA LEU A 15 -2.84 45.33 22.21
C LEU A 15 -1.80 44.23 22.46
N CYS A 16 -0.98 44.36 23.51
CA CYS A 16 -0.04 43.32 23.92
C CYS A 16 -0.77 42.02 24.32
N LEU A 17 -1.89 42.13 25.05
CA LEU A 17 -2.68 40.97 25.47
C LEU A 17 -3.33 40.26 24.26
N ILE A 18 -3.89 41.02 23.32
CA ILE A 18 -4.42 40.48 22.06
C ILE A 18 -3.29 39.80 21.27
N GLY A 19 -2.14 40.46 21.14
CA GLY A 19 -0.97 39.90 20.47
C GLY A 19 -0.49 38.59 21.09
N ALA A 20 -0.46 38.50 22.42
CA ALA A 20 -0.10 37.28 23.15
C ALA A 20 -1.10 36.15 22.90
N ILE A 21 -2.41 36.44 22.90
CA ILE A 21 -3.46 35.45 22.60
C ILE A 21 -3.33 34.93 21.17
N VAL A 22 -3.15 35.82 20.19
CA VAL A 22 -2.97 35.44 18.78
C VAL A 22 -1.70 34.60 18.61
N PHE A 23 -0.61 34.97 19.27
CA PHE A 23 0.63 34.19 19.23
C PHE A 23 0.46 32.80 19.84
N MET A 24 -0.20 32.68 21.00
CA MET A 24 -0.49 31.38 21.62
C MET A 24 -1.39 30.52 20.73
N ALA A 25 -2.43 31.10 20.13
CA ALA A 25 -3.31 30.40 19.19
C ALA A 25 -2.54 29.90 17.96
N PHE A 26 -1.65 30.73 17.40
CA PHE A 26 -0.79 30.35 16.27
C PHE A 26 0.15 29.20 16.63
N GLN A 27 0.78 29.24 17.82
CA GLN A 27 1.67 28.17 18.26
C GLN A 27 0.92 26.86 18.51
N ALA A 28 -0.27 26.93 19.12
CA ALA A 28 -1.13 25.76 19.30
C ALA A 28 -1.55 25.15 17.96
N TRP A 29 -1.95 25.98 16.99
CA TRP A 29 -2.27 25.54 15.64
C TRP A 29 -1.07 24.86 14.97
N ARG A 30 0.09 25.50 14.98
CA ARG A 30 1.33 24.95 14.38
C ARG A 30 1.73 23.61 15.01
N TRP A 31 1.60 23.48 16.33
CA TRP A 31 1.91 22.24 17.02
C TRP A 31 0.96 21.11 16.62
N LEU A 32 -0.34 21.38 16.52
CA LEU A 32 -1.33 20.42 16.02
C LEU A 32 -1.06 20.02 14.56
N ASP A 33 -0.62 20.95 13.74
CA ASP A 33 -0.30 20.69 12.33
C ASP A 33 0.93 19.78 12.19
N LEU A 34 2.01 20.08 12.92
CA LEU A 34 3.20 19.24 12.98
C LEU A 34 2.91 17.83 13.48
N GLN A 35 1.99 17.67 14.44
CA GLN A 35 1.57 16.35 14.91
C GLN A 35 0.87 15.54 13.82
N LYS A 36 -0.01 16.17 13.04
CA LYS A 36 -0.70 15.51 11.92
C LYS A 36 0.29 15.06 10.86
N ASP A 37 1.27 15.90 10.52
CA ASP A 37 2.31 15.56 9.55
C ASP A 37 3.17 14.39 10.02
N GLN A 38 3.58 14.40 11.30
CA GLN A 38 4.32 13.30 11.89
C GLN A 38 3.52 11.99 11.90
N GLU A 39 2.22 12.06 12.19
CA GLU A 39 1.33 10.90 12.15
C GLU A 39 1.23 10.34 10.72
N GLN A 40 1.00 11.18 9.72
CA GLN A 40 0.93 10.77 8.31
C GLN A 40 2.24 10.15 7.82
N GLN A 41 3.39 10.74 8.18
CA GLN A 41 4.70 10.18 7.85
C GLN A 41 4.92 8.82 8.50
N SER A 42 4.49 8.65 9.75
CA SER A 42 4.60 7.37 10.46
C SER A 42 3.72 6.30 9.81
N LEU A 43 2.48 6.63 9.43
CA LEU A 43 1.56 5.72 8.74
C LEU A 43 2.08 5.30 7.35
N ALA A 44 2.68 6.24 6.61
CA ALA A 44 3.37 5.93 5.36
C ALA A 44 4.58 4.99 5.60
N GLY A 45 5.32 5.22 6.69
CA GLY A 45 6.42 4.36 7.14
C GLY A 45 6.00 2.92 7.41
N ILE A 46 4.84 2.71 8.04
CA ILE A 46 4.27 1.37 8.28
C ILE A 46 3.95 0.67 6.95
N GLY A 47 3.37 1.37 5.98
CA GLY A 47 3.08 0.81 4.66
C GLY A 47 4.37 0.41 3.92
N TYR A 48 5.38 1.27 3.94
CA TYR A 48 6.69 1.00 3.34
C TYR A 48 7.37 -0.23 3.97
N GLU A 49 7.31 -0.33 5.30
CA GLU A 49 7.85 -1.46 6.04
C GLU A 49 7.14 -2.77 5.70
N LEU A 50 5.80 -2.76 5.67
CA LEU A 50 5.01 -3.93 5.32
C LEU A 50 5.33 -4.40 3.90
N ARG A 51 5.46 -3.46 2.96
CA ARG A 51 5.87 -3.74 1.59
C ARG A 51 7.22 -4.45 1.52
N LEU A 52 8.24 -3.95 2.22
CA LEU A 52 9.56 -4.58 2.26
C LEU A 52 9.52 -6.00 2.84
N ASN A 53 8.74 -6.20 3.92
CA ASN A 53 8.57 -7.52 4.52
C ASN A 53 7.87 -8.50 3.57
N LEU A 54 6.85 -8.05 2.84
CA LEU A 54 6.16 -8.85 1.83
C LEU A 54 7.07 -9.21 0.66
N GLN A 55 7.84 -8.26 0.14
CA GLN A 55 8.82 -8.54 -0.93
C GLN A 55 9.85 -9.58 -0.49
N ARG A 56 10.35 -9.49 0.75
CA ARG A 56 11.26 -10.50 1.31
C ARG A 56 10.60 -11.86 1.43
N MET A 57 9.39 -11.91 1.99
CA MET A 57 8.65 -13.17 2.14
C MET A 57 8.35 -13.83 0.79
N ILE A 58 8.00 -13.04 -0.23
CA ILE A 58 7.82 -13.50 -1.62
C ILE A 58 9.10 -14.15 -2.14
N ASN A 59 10.25 -13.50 -1.96
CA ASN A 59 11.54 -14.02 -2.42
C ASN A 59 11.96 -15.27 -1.67
N ASP A 60 11.71 -15.33 -0.36
CA ASP A 60 12.02 -16.50 0.46
C ASP A 60 11.17 -17.71 0.06
N VAL A 61 9.86 -17.51 -0.12
CA VAL A 61 8.94 -18.55 -0.58
C VAL A 61 9.32 -19.04 -1.97
N ASP A 62 9.69 -18.12 -2.88
CA ASP A 62 10.18 -18.46 -4.21
C ASP A 62 11.44 -19.34 -4.15
N ALA A 63 12.44 -18.91 -3.38
CA ALA A 63 13.69 -19.61 -3.27
C ALA A 63 13.55 -21.00 -2.62
N VAL A 64 12.62 -21.16 -1.66
CA VAL A 64 12.26 -22.48 -1.08
C VAL A 64 11.55 -23.35 -2.11
N ALA A 65 10.57 -22.79 -2.84
CA ALA A 65 9.81 -23.55 -3.84
C ALA A 65 10.68 -24.07 -5.00
N ARG A 66 11.76 -23.35 -5.36
CA ARG A 66 12.74 -23.80 -6.36
C ARG A 66 13.83 -24.71 -5.81
N GLY A 67 13.83 -25.01 -4.51
CA GLY A 67 14.87 -25.80 -3.85
C GLY A 67 16.24 -25.09 -3.77
N THR A 68 16.31 -23.78 -4.01
CA THR A 68 17.56 -23.00 -3.92
C THR A 68 17.92 -22.62 -2.49
N LEU A 69 16.95 -22.69 -1.57
CA LEU A 69 17.14 -22.47 -0.14
C LEU A 69 17.22 -23.82 0.58
N GLU A 70 18.44 -24.29 0.81
CA GLU A 70 18.68 -25.53 1.58
C GLU A 70 18.97 -25.26 3.07
N GLN A 71 19.30 -24.01 3.44
CA GLN A 71 19.74 -23.67 4.80
C GLN A 71 18.78 -22.74 5.53
N THR A 72 18.50 -23.11 6.77
CA THR A 72 17.62 -22.41 7.73
C THR A 72 18.02 -20.96 8.03
N GLY A 73 19.32 -20.66 8.07
CA GLY A 73 19.85 -19.34 8.44
C GLY A 73 19.59 -18.22 7.42
N ALA A 74 19.15 -18.55 6.21
CA ALA A 74 18.87 -17.56 5.17
C ALA A 74 17.49 -16.91 5.28
N LEU A 75 16.56 -17.51 6.04
CA LEU A 75 15.23 -16.95 6.29
C LEU A 75 15.28 -15.84 7.36
N ARG A 76 15.33 -14.58 6.94
CA ARG A 76 15.42 -13.43 7.87
C ARG A 76 14.14 -13.22 8.68
N ARG A 77 14.22 -12.99 9.99
CA ARG A 77 13.05 -12.69 10.83
C ARG A 77 12.23 -11.51 10.28
N VAL A 78 10.90 -11.64 10.32
CA VAL A 78 9.96 -10.54 10.03
C VAL A 78 10.06 -9.51 11.17
N SER A 79 10.26 -8.24 10.84
CA SER A 79 10.48 -7.18 11.82
C SER A 79 9.62 -5.97 11.45
N HIS A 80 9.00 -5.35 12.46
CA HIS A 80 8.05 -4.25 12.29
C HIS A 80 8.31 -3.04 13.21
N PRO A 81 9.53 -2.48 13.24
CA PRO A 81 9.90 -1.42 14.18
C PRO A 81 9.06 -0.14 14.06
N GLN A 82 8.58 0.22 12.87
CA GLN A 82 7.74 1.40 12.65
C GLN A 82 6.36 1.19 13.28
N LEU A 83 5.77 0.00 13.10
CA LEU A 83 4.50 -0.35 13.73
C LEU A 83 4.63 -0.34 15.26
N ASP A 84 5.68 -0.94 15.80
CA ASP A 84 5.92 -0.97 17.26
C ASP A 84 6.10 0.45 17.83
N ALA A 85 6.91 1.27 17.16
CA ALA A 85 7.12 2.66 17.56
C ALA A 85 5.82 3.45 17.53
N PHE A 86 4.96 3.23 16.53
CA PHE A 86 3.66 3.88 16.43
C PHE A 86 2.69 3.43 17.53
N LEU A 87 2.56 2.12 17.74
CA LEU A 87 1.67 1.53 18.75
C LEU A 87 2.08 1.87 20.19
N SER A 88 3.35 2.17 20.43
CA SER A 88 3.85 2.62 21.75
C SER A 88 3.35 4.02 22.15
N LYS A 89 2.87 4.82 21.18
CA LYS A 89 2.41 6.19 21.43
C LYS A 89 0.89 6.21 21.65
N PRO A 90 0.39 6.94 22.66
CA PRO A 90 -1.04 7.18 22.80
C PRO A 90 -1.51 8.11 21.66
N GLY A 91 -2.24 7.56 20.69
CA GLY A 91 -2.73 8.29 19.51
C GLY A 91 -4.24 8.11 19.26
N ARG A 92 -4.77 8.96 18.37
CA ARG A 92 -6.18 8.98 17.92
C ARG A 92 -6.46 8.09 16.71
N THR A 93 -5.44 7.49 16.13
CA THR A 93 -5.53 6.72 14.89
C THR A 93 -6.42 5.48 15.05
N ASP A 94 -7.07 5.09 13.94
CA ASP A 94 -7.88 3.88 13.88
C ASP A 94 -7.06 2.63 14.23
N ARG A 95 -7.32 2.09 15.43
CA ARG A 95 -6.61 0.94 15.99
C ARG A 95 -7.00 -0.37 15.29
N GLN A 96 -8.16 -0.43 14.65
CA GLN A 96 -8.65 -1.66 14.03
C GLN A 96 -7.80 -2.04 12.82
N THR A 97 -7.49 -1.07 11.95
CA THR A 97 -6.64 -1.31 10.79
C THR A 97 -5.19 -1.61 11.21
N LEU A 98 -4.71 -1.04 12.32
CA LEU A 98 -3.38 -1.34 12.84
C LEU A 98 -3.32 -2.72 13.50
N SER A 99 -4.39 -3.19 14.16
CA SER A 99 -4.47 -4.57 14.65
C SER A 99 -4.54 -5.58 13.51
N VAL A 100 -5.31 -5.24 12.46
CA VAL A 100 -5.08 -5.58 11.05
C VAL A 100 -3.68 -6.09 10.70
N ILE A 101 -2.81 -5.10 10.54
CA ILE A 101 -1.42 -5.21 10.11
C ILE A 101 -0.58 -5.99 11.15
N ARG A 102 -0.84 -5.81 12.44
CA ARG A 102 -0.13 -6.57 13.48
C ARG A 102 -0.40 -8.07 13.37
N MET A 103 -1.66 -8.47 13.25
CA MET A 103 -2.03 -9.88 13.07
C MET A 103 -1.40 -10.46 11.81
N LEU A 104 -1.38 -9.68 10.72
CA LEU A 104 -0.70 -10.08 9.49
C LEU A 104 0.79 -10.34 9.71
N TYR A 105 1.49 -9.50 10.48
CA TYR A 105 2.90 -9.75 10.79
C TYR A 105 3.12 -11.00 11.63
N ASP A 106 2.24 -11.26 12.60
CA ASP A 106 2.28 -12.48 13.41
C ASP A 106 2.07 -13.72 12.52
N ASP A 107 1.11 -13.67 11.60
CA ASP A 107 0.86 -14.74 10.62
C ASP A 107 2.05 -14.97 9.68
N LEU A 108 2.63 -13.90 9.12
CA LEU A 108 3.82 -14.00 8.26
C LEU A 108 4.99 -14.63 9.02
N SER A 109 5.17 -14.24 10.29
CA SER A 109 6.21 -14.80 11.16
C SER A 109 5.97 -16.29 11.45
N ALA A 110 4.73 -16.67 11.74
CA ALA A 110 4.35 -18.05 12.01
C ALA A 110 4.57 -18.96 10.78
N HIS A 111 4.16 -18.50 9.59
CA HIS A 111 4.38 -19.26 8.36
C HIS A 111 5.86 -19.39 8.00
N LYS A 112 6.65 -18.36 8.29
CA LYS A 112 8.11 -18.44 8.11
C LYS A 112 8.76 -19.46 9.05
N LEU A 113 8.32 -19.51 10.31
CA LEU A 113 8.76 -20.53 11.26
C LEU A 113 8.34 -21.94 10.82
N SER A 114 7.15 -22.10 10.25
CA SER A 114 6.68 -23.38 9.70
C SER A 114 7.55 -23.87 8.54
N ILE A 115 7.90 -22.97 7.60
CA ILE A 115 8.84 -23.29 6.51
C ILE A 115 10.20 -23.67 7.08
N HIS A 116 10.71 -22.89 8.04
CA HIS A 116 11.99 -23.16 8.68
C HIS A 116 12.01 -24.54 9.38
N ALA A 117 10.93 -24.90 10.08
CA ALA A 117 10.81 -26.19 10.74
C ALA A 117 10.80 -27.35 9.73
N ALA A 118 10.10 -27.20 8.60
CA ALA A 118 10.08 -28.22 7.54
C ALA A 118 11.47 -28.40 6.90
N LEU A 119 12.17 -27.30 6.60
CA LEU A 119 13.54 -27.33 6.08
C LEU A 119 14.52 -27.99 7.06
N ALA A 120 14.43 -27.64 8.35
CA ALA A 120 15.30 -28.22 9.38
C ALA A 120 15.11 -29.74 9.56
N GLN A 121 13.90 -30.24 9.30
CA GLN A 121 13.56 -31.66 9.40
C GLN A 121 13.79 -32.43 8.09
N GLY A 122 14.17 -31.75 7.00
CA GLY A 122 14.21 -32.34 5.66
C GLY A 122 12.83 -32.83 5.18
N ALA A 123 11.76 -32.27 5.71
CA ALA A 123 10.37 -32.65 5.40
C ALA A 123 9.87 -31.92 4.14
N ASP A 124 8.73 -32.38 3.61
CA ASP A 124 8.05 -31.71 2.49
C ASP A 124 7.64 -30.28 2.87
N THR A 125 8.10 -29.31 2.07
CA THR A 125 7.85 -27.88 2.26
C THR A 125 6.60 -27.38 1.52
N ALA A 126 5.97 -28.20 0.69
CA ALA A 126 4.85 -27.79 -0.15
C ALA A 126 3.65 -27.25 0.64
N GLY A 127 3.29 -27.91 1.75
CA GLY A 127 2.23 -27.47 2.66
C GLY A 127 2.50 -26.10 3.29
N PRO A 128 3.63 -25.94 4.03
CA PRO A 128 4.05 -24.66 4.59
C PRO A 128 4.16 -23.53 3.57
N VAL A 129 4.72 -23.81 2.39
CA VAL A 129 4.82 -22.85 1.27
C VAL A 129 3.46 -22.40 0.80
N LYS A 130 2.50 -23.31 0.61
CA LYS A 130 1.13 -22.97 0.20
C LYS A 130 0.44 -22.05 1.21
N SER A 131 0.58 -22.34 2.50
CA SER A 131 0.01 -21.49 3.56
C SER A 131 0.68 -20.11 3.60
N ALA A 132 1.99 -20.05 3.42
CA ALA A 132 2.72 -18.79 3.30
C ALA A 132 2.27 -17.95 2.11
N VAL A 133 1.95 -18.57 0.97
CA VAL A 133 1.39 -17.89 -0.20
C VAL A 133 0.03 -17.26 0.12
N ASP A 134 -0.86 -17.95 0.84
CA ASP A 134 -2.16 -17.38 1.21
C ASP A 134 -2.00 -16.17 2.16
N ALA A 135 -1.05 -16.24 3.10
CA ALA A 135 -0.70 -15.12 3.96
C ALA A 135 -0.10 -13.94 3.18
N ILE A 136 0.74 -14.20 2.16
CA ILE A 136 1.24 -13.17 1.24
C ILE A 136 0.09 -12.50 0.49
N LEU A 137 -0.88 -13.27 -0.03
CA LEU A 137 -2.04 -12.71 -0.73
C LEU A 137 -2.88 -11.81 0.18
N THR A 138 -3.09 -12.24 1.42
CA THR A 138 -3.76 -11.46 2.47
C THR A 138 -2.97 -10.19 2.80
N GLY A 139 -1.64 -10.28 2.85
CA GLY A 139 -0.80 -9.14 3.13
C GLY A 139 -0.77 -8.13 1.99
N LEU A 140 -0.73 -8.58 0.74
CA LEU A 140 -0.79 -7.72 -0.44
C LEU A 140 -2.15 -7.04 -0.59
N SER A 141 -3.26 -7.74 -0.32
CA SER A 141 -4.59 -7.11 -0.32
C SER A 141 -4.71 -6.06 0.78
N THR A 142 -4.23 -6.36 1.99
CA THR A 142 -4.19 -5.42 3.12
C THR A 142 -3.32 -4.21 2.81
N LEU A 143 -2.12 -4.40 2.26
CA LEU A 143 -1.23 -3.32 1.88
C LEU A 143 -1.83 -2.44 0.79
N TYR A 144 -2.49 -3.03 -0.21
CA TYR A 144 -3.19 -2.29 -1.25
C TYR A 144 -4.29 -1.39 -0.67
N LEU A 145 -5.11 -1.93 0.25
CA LEU A 145 -6.15 -1.17 0.95
C LEU A 145 -5.55 -0.09 1.85
N TRP A 146 -4.45 -0.38 2.53
CA TRP A 146 -3.71 0.58 3.35
C TRP A 146 -3.23 1.78 2.53
N GLU A 147 -2.49 1.54 1.45
CA GLU A 147 -1.88 2.60 0.65
C GLU A 147 -2.90 3.34 -0.24
N THR A 148 -3.87 2.63 -0.82
CA THR A 148 -4.78 3.20 -1.84
C THR A 148 -6.09 3.69 -1.23
N HIS A 149 -6.59 3.00 -0.19
CA HIS A 149 -7.92 3.22 0.37
C HIS A 149 -7.88 3.63 1.85
N LYS A 150 -6.70 4.05 2.35
CA LYS A 150 -6.47 4.48 3.74
C LYS A 150 -6.86 3.42 4.78
N GLY A 151 -6.69 2.14 4.44
CA GLY A 151 -6.92 1.04 5.35
C GLY A 151 -8.38 0.60 5.50
N LYS A 152 -9.31 1.16 4.70
CA LYS A 152 -10.71 0.74 4.72
C LYS A 152 -10.86 -0.76 4.47
N PRO A 153 -11.84 -1.41 5.12
CA PRO A 153 -12.14 -2.80 4.81
C PRO A 153 -12.57 -2.93 3.34
N PRO A 154 -12.35 -4.11 2.72
CA PRO A 154 -12.62 -4.29 1.29
C PRO A 154 -14.07 -4.01 0.89
N CYS A 155 -15.05 -4.27 1.77
CA CYS A 155 -16.46 -3.97 1.54
C CYS A 155 -16.77 -2.46 1.44
N ASP A 156 -15.99 -1.62 2.11
CA ASP A 156 -16.18 -0.16 2.16
C ASP A 156 -15.26 0.58 1.17
N ALA A 157 -14.40 -0.17 0.48
CA ALA A 157 -13.51 0.38 -0.53
C ALA A 157 -14.30 0.72 -1.82
N PRO A 158 -14.07 1.91 -2.42
CA PRO A 158 -14.76 2.31 -3.64
C PRO A 158 -14.52 1.33 -4.78
N SER A 159 -15.52 1.21 -5.67
CA SER A 159 -15.38 0.36 -6.84
C SER A 159 -14.18 0.80 -7.68
N THR A 160 -13.30 -0.15 -7.94
CA THR A 160 -12.03 0.10 -8.62
C THR A 160 -11.89 -0.85 -9.81
N ARG A 161 -11.15 -0.44 -10.83
CA ARG A 161 -10.86 -1.31 -11.97
C ARG A 161 -9.75 -2.30 -11.58
N SER A 162 -9.88 -3.56 -11.98
CA SER A 162 -8.89 -4.61 -11.70
C SER A 162 -7.48 -4.26 -12.19
N TRP A 163 -7.36 -3.51 -13.29
CA TRP A 163 -6.06 -3.06 -13.80
C TRP A 163 -5.38 -2.03 -12.90
N THR A 164 -6.12 -1.25 -12.10
CA THR A 164 -5.53 -0.34 -11.11
C THR A 164 -4.75 -1.11 -10.05
N VAL A 165 -5.26 -2.26 -9.61
CA VAL A 165 -4.54 -3.16 -8.69
C VAL A 165 -3.29 -3.72 -9.37
N ARG A 166 -3.39 -4.16 -10.64
CA ARG A 166 -2.24 -4.66 -11.41
C ARG A 166 -1.14 -3.61 -11.57
N ASP A 167 -1.54 -2.37 -11.88
CA ASP A 167 -0.64 -1.24 -12.06
C ASP A 167 0.02 -0.84 -10.73
N TRP A 168 -0.73 -0.82 -9.63
CA TRP A 168 -0.19 -0.59 -8.30
C TRP A 168 0.84 -1.67 -7.94
N MET A 169 0.54 -2.95 -8.20
CA MET A 169 1.49 -4.05 -7.95
C MET A 169 2.74 -3.94 -8.83
N LYS A 170 2.58 -3.51 -10.09
CA LYS A 170 3.69 -3.28 -11.01
C LYS A 170 4.56 -2.11 -10.56
N ALA A 171 3.97 -1.01 -10.09
CA ALA A 171 4.70 0.15 -9.60
C ALA A 171 5.55 -0.14 -8.35
N HIS A 172 5.18 -1.18 -7.59
CA HIS A 172 5.88 -1.64 -6.39
C HIS A 172 6.75 -2.88 -6.62
N ASP A 173 7.03 -3.22 -7.89
CA ASP A 173 7.86 -4.36 -8.29
C ASP A 173 7.43 -5.69 -7.67
N PHE A 174 6.13 -5.85 -7.40
CA PHE A 174 5.56 -7.13 -7.02
C PHE A 174 5.47 -8.01 -8.27
N GLU A 175 6.56 -8.74 -8.52
CA GLU A 175 6.68 -9.76 -9.54
C GLU A 175 7.12 -11.07 -8.91
N MET A 176 6.20 -12.01 -8.82
CA MET A 176 6.57 -13.39 -8.51
C MET A 176 6.86 -14.09 -9.84
N ARG A 177 8.11 -14.01 -10.29
CA ARG A 177 8.56 -14.76 -11.49
C ARG A 177 8.74 -16.25 -11.22
N GLY A 178 8.41 -16.72 -10.03
CA GLY A 178 9.10 -17.86 -9.45
C GLY A 178 8.29 -18.96 -8.80
N LEU A 179 7.03 -18.71 -8.43
CA LEU A 179 6.11 -19.81 -8.19
C LEU A 179 5.54 -20.25 -9.54
N PRO A 180 5.91 -21.45 -10.05
CA PRO A 180 5.31 -21.96 -11.27
C PRO A 180 3.79 -22.05 -11.06
N TYR A 181 3.03 -21.56 -12.04
CA TYR A 181 1.56 -21.58 -12.10
C TYR A 181 0.78 -20.58 -11.23
N LEU A 182 1.42 -19.63 -10.53
CA LEU A 182 0.71 -18.57 -9.79
C LEU A 182 0.86 -17.19 -10.42
N HIS A 183 -0.22 -16.67 -11.00
CA HIS A 183 -0.31 -15.27 -11.40
C HIS A 183 -0.59 -14.39 -10.17
N LEU A 184 0.45 -14.01 -9.42
CA LEU A 184 0.33 -13.26 -8.15
C LEU A 184 -0.61 -12.06 -8.26
N ARG A 185 -0.49 -11.27 -9.33
CA ARG A 185 -1.32 -10.07 -9.54
C ARG A 185 -2.81 -10.38 -9.68
N ASP A 186 -3.13 -11.49 -10.34
CA ASP A 186 -4.52 -11.92 -10.52
C ASP A 186 -5.08 -12.58 -9.27
N ALA A 187 -4.24 -13.34 -8.54
CA ALA A 187 -4.59 -13.94 -7.26
C ALA A 187 -4.94 -12.88 -6.21
N VAL A 188 -4.22 -11.75 -6.16
CA VAL A 188 -4.55 -10.62 -5.27
C VAL A 188 -5.89 -9.99 -5.64
N ILE A 189 -6.21 -9.86 -6.93
CA ILE A 189 -7.51 -9.33 -7.38
C ILE A 189 -8.66 -10.26 -6.96
N GLU A 190 -8.49 -11.57 -7.15
CA GLU A 190 -9.50 -12.54 -6.70
C GLU A 190 -9.63 -12.57 -5.17
N ARG A 191 -8.53 -12.38 -4.44
CA ARG A 191 -8.57 -12.23 -2.98
C ARG A 191 -9.38 -11.00 -2.56
N LEU A 192 -9.06 -9.82 -3.11
CA LEU A 192 -9.81 -8.58 -2.84
C LEU A 192 -11.31 -8.72 -3.14
N ARG A 193 -11.67 -9.43 -4.22
CA ARG A 193 -13.08 -9.73 -4.55
C ARG A 193 -13.74 -10.63 -3.53
N ARG A 194 -13.05 -11.70 -3.13
CA ARG A 194 -13.54 -12.64 -2.12
C ARG A 194 -13.78 -11.93 -0.79
N ASP A 195 -12.90 -11.00 -0.44
CA ASP A 195 -12.98 -10.21 0.79
C ASP A 195 -14.03 -9.07 0.71
N GLY A 196 -14.71 -8.90 -0.43
CA GLY A 196 -15.87 -8.01 -0.58
C GLY A 196 -15.65 -6.76 -1.44
N MET A 197 -14.46 -6.56 -2.02
CA MET A 197 -14.17 -5.38 -2.85
C MET A 197 -14.79 -5.49 -4.25
N THR A 198 -15.43 -4.40 -4.69
CA THR A 198 -16.04 -4.33 -6.03
C THR A 198 -15.00 -3.99 -7.11
N LEU A 199 -14.41 -5.03 -7.73
CA LEU A 199 -13.40 -4.90 -8.80
C LEU A 199 -13.93 -5.26 -10.20
N THR A 200 -13.81 -4.34 -11.17
CA THR A 200 -14.31 -4.52 -12.55
C THR A 200 -13.18 -4.72 -13.58
N PRO A 201 -13.33 -5.60 -14.60
CA PRO A 201 -14.50 -6.41 -14.97
C PRO A 201 -14.60 -7.74 -14.21
N LYS A 202 -15.82 -8.24 -13.97
CA LYS A 202 -16.09 -9.56 -13.35
C LYS A 202 -16.74 -10.47 -14.41
N PRO A 203 -16.15 -11.62 -14.80
CA PRO A 203 -14.83 -12.17 -14.40
C PRO A 203 -13.64 -11.43 -15.05
N LEU A 204 -12.41 -11.77 -14.65
CA LEU A 204 -11.21 -11.27 -15.32
C LEU A 204 -11.25 -11.67 -16.81
N THR A 205 -11.13 -10.71 -17.71
CA THR A 205 -11.19 -10.93 -19.17
C THR A 205 -9.88 -11.43 -19.77
N CYS A 206 -8.77 -11.20 -19.09
CA CYS A 206 -7.43 -11.65 -19.48
C CYS A 206 -6.54 -11.74 -18.24
N THR A 207 -5.51 -12.59 -18.29
CA THR A 207 -4.48 -12.67 -17.24
C THR A 207 -3.63 -11.39 -17.21
N ALA A 208 -2.91 -11.13 -16.12
CA ALA A 208 -2.02 -9.98 -16.03
C ALA A 208 -0.92 -10.00 -17.11
N SER A 209 -0.38 -11.17 -17.45
CA SER A 209 0.61 -11.33 -18.53
C SER A 209 0.03 -10.99 -19.88
N GLU A 210 -1.16 -11.50 -20.22
CA GLU A 210 -1.88 -11.15 -21.45
C GLU A 210 -2.21 -9.66 -21.53
N TYR A 211 -2.62 -9.06 -20.42
CA TYR A 211 -2.94 -7.63 -20.34
C TYR A 211 -1.73 -6.76 -20.71
N TYR A 212 -0.55 -7.05 -20.14
CA TYR A 212 0.66 -6.29 -20.44
C TYR A 212 1.24 -6.62 -21.82
N ALA A 213 1.08 -7.86 -22.31
CA ALA A 213 1.51 -8.25 -23.65
C ALA A 213 0.74 -7.51 -24.76
N LYS A 214 -0.52 -7.13 -24.51
CA LYS A 214 -1.38 -6.44 -25.49
C LYS A 214 -0.93 -5.01 -25.85
N ARG A 215 0.18 -4.49 -25.29
CA ARG A 215 0.65 -3.09 -25.47
C ARG A 215 -0.50 -2.09 -25.42
N TYR A 216 -1.40 -2.26 -24.46
CA TYR A 216 -2.63 -1.48 -24.36
C TYR A 216 -2.29 0.00 -24.17
N ASP A 217 -2.58 0.82 -25.19
CA ASP A 217 -2.39 2.25 -25.12
C ASP A 217 -3.54 2.89 -24.34
N ARG A 218 -3.25 3.28 -23.10
CA ARG A 218 -4.18 3.95 -22.18
C ARG A 218 -4.79 5.23 -22.76
N LYS A 219 -4.09 5.87 -23.71
CA LYS A 219 -4.53 7.11 -24.34
C LYS A 219 -5.47 6.88 -25.52
N ALA A 220 -5.53 5.65 -26.03
CA ALA A 220 -6.39 5.24 -27.14
C ALA A 220 -7.66 4.48 -26.68
N ASP A 221 -7.87 4.31 -25.37
CA ASP A 221 -9.05 3.62 -24.82
C ASP A 221 -10.35 4.41 -25.12
N PRO A 222 -11.31 3.83 -25.87
CA PRO A 222 -12.58 4.46 -26.19
C PRO A 222 -13.47 4.76 -24.97
N HIS A 223 -13.20 4.14 -23.82
CA HIS A 223 -13.95 4.30 -22.56
C HIS A 223 -13.18 5.08 -21.49
N ALA A 224 -11.92 5.49 -21.74
CA ALA A 224 -11.21 6.38 -20.81
C ALA A 224 -11.82 7.80 -20.82
N PRO A 225 -11.74 8.58 -19.72
CA PRO A 225 -12.18 9.97 -19.70
C PRO A 225 -11.54 10.77 -20.83
N PHE A 226 -12.33 11.57 -21.55
CA PHE A 226 -11.88 12.21 -22.80
C PHE A 226 -10.65 13.11 -22.61
N TRP A 227 -10.49 13.74 -21.44
CA TRP A 227 -9.33 14.59 -21.11
C TRP A 227 -8.00 13.83 -20.90
N THR A 228 -8.04 12.49 -20.81
CA THR A 228 -6.83 11.64 -20.74
C THR A 228 -6.44 11.01 -22.07
N ARG A 229 -7.25 11.20 -23.13
CA ARG A 229 -6.98 10.68 -24.47
C ARG A 229 -5.98 11.57 -25.19
N LYS A 230 -5.00 10.98 -25.86
CA LYS A 230 -4.28 11.68 -26.94
C LYS A 230 -5.06 11.37 -28.21
N GLN A 231 -5.44 12.40 -28.97
CA GLN A 231 -5.88 12.17 -30.35
C GLN A 231 -4.77 11.38 -31.04
N LYS A 232 -5.15 10.24 -31.62
CA LYS A 232 -4.28 9.51 -32.51
C LYS A 232 -4.16 10.39 -33.74
N ASP A 233 -2.98 10.96 -33.98
CA ASP A 233 -2.69 11.63 -35.25
C ASP A 233 -3.00 10.59 -36.34
N GLU A 234 -4.02 10.87 -37.14
CA GLU A 234 -4.34 10.06 -38.30
C GLU A 234 -3.15 10.15 -39.24
N VAL A 235 -2.42 9.05 -39.39
CA VAL A 235 -1.52 8.89 -40.51
C VAL A 235 -2.42 8.86 -41.74
N GLU A 236 -2.45 9.97 -42.47
CA GLU A 236 -3.13 10.11 -43.75
C GLU A 236 -2.77 8.93 -44.67
N PRO A 237 -3.76 8.22 -45.23
CA PRO A 237 -3.52 7.29 -46.31
C PRO A 237 -3.74 8.03 -47.64
N GLU A 238 -2.66 8.45 -48.28
CA GLU A 238 -2.65 8.81 -49.71
C GLU A 238 -1.37 8.26 -50.33
N THR A 239 -1.33 7.51 -51.43
CA THR A 239 -2.32 6.95 -52.36
C THR A 239 -1.51 5.95 -53.19
N SER A 240 -2.01 4.73 -53.40
CA SER A 240 -1.61 3.95 -54.56
C SER A 240 -2.64 4.22 -55.64
N GLU A 241 -2.27 4.87 -56.74
CA GLU A 241 -2.87 4.60 -58.05
C GLU A 241 -1.91 4.97 -59.17
N ALA A 242 -1.97 4.16 -60.22
CA ALA A 242 -0.98 3.94 -61.26
C ALA A 242 -0.80 5.09 -62.28
N ALA A 243 0.43 5.21 -62.81
CA ALA A 243 0.71 5.32 -64.25
C ALA A 243 2.14 4.85 -64.53
#